data_AF-A0A9E3S1N2-F1
#
_entry.id   AF-A0A9E3S1N2-F1
#
_cell.length_a   1.000
_cell.length_b   1.000
_cell.length_c   1.000
_cell.angle_alpha   90.00
_cell.angle_beta   90.00
_cell.angle_gamma   90.00
#
_symmetry.space_group_name_H-M   'P 1'
#
loop_
_entity.id
_entity.type
_entity.pdbx_description
1 polymer ?
#
loop_
_entity_poly.entity_id
_entity_poly.type
_entity_poly.pdbx_seq_one_letter_code
_entity_poly.pdbx_strand_id
1 'polypeptide(L)' 'LDGGQHQENIAYDKERDAWLISEGYTVRRYWNNEVMGNLEGVLEDIGRVAGVFAEISPSPQPLSPGGRGA' A
#
# COMPACT_ATOMS: atom_id res chain seq x y z
N LEU A 1 5.92 -15.51 -0.72
CA LEU A 1 6.17 -16.35 0.48
C LEU A 1 7.66 -16.53 0.55
N ASP A 2 8.32 -15.61 1.25
CA ASP A 2 9.76 -15.36 1.18
C ASP A 2 10.51 -16.32 2.10
N GLY A 3 10.59 -17.57 1.66
CA GLY A 3 11.43 -18.59 2.27
C GLY A 3 12.80 -18.65 1.59
N GLY A 4 13.84 -18.12 2.25
CA GLY A 4 15.24 -18.57 2.20
C GLY A 4 16.03 -18.61 0.89
N GLN A 5 15.42 -18.72 -0.29
CA GLN A 5 16.08 -18.86 -1.60
C GLN A 5 15.98 -17.61 -2.49
N HIS A 6 15.45 -16.49 -1.97
CA HIS A 6 15.20 -15.28 -2.75
C HIS A 6 16.45 -14.40 -3.01
N GLN A 7 17.66 -14.94 -2.79
CA GLN A 7 18.91 -14.25 -3.12
C GLN A 7 19.44 -14.60 -4.52
N GLU A 8 18.94 -15.65 -5.17
CA GLU A 8 19.47 -16.09 -6.47
C GLU A 8 18.88 -15.34 -7.67
N ASN A 9 17.85 -14.49 -7.48
CA ASN A 9 17.21 -13.81 -8.60
C ASN A 9 16.84 -12.33 -8.37
N ILE A 10 17.68 -11.62 -7.62
CA ILE A 10 17.53 -10.18 -7.33
C ILE A 10 17.36 -9.35 -8.61
N ALA A 11 18.05 -9.73 -9.69
CA ALA A 11 17.95 -9.03 -10.98
C ALA A 11 16.58 -9.23 -11.63
N TYR A 12 16.08 -10.47 -11.66
CA TYR A 12 14.74 -10.80 -12.17
C TYR A 12 13.64 -10.14 -11.35
N ASP A 13 13.77 -10.15 -10.03
CA ASP A 13 12.81 -9.50 -9.14
C ASP A 13 12.75 -7.98 -9.37
N LYS A 14 13.89 -7.34 -9.59
CA LYS A 14 13.95 -5.90 -9.92
C LYS A 14 13.31 -5.60 -11.27
N GLU A 15 13.56 -6.42 -12.29
CA GLU A 15 12.97 -6.24 -13.62
C GLU A 15 11.45 -6.40 -13.58
N ARG A 16 10.97 -7.45 -12.90
CA ARG A 16 9.53 -7.70 -12.70
C ARG A 16 8.87 -6.52 -11.98
N ASP A 17 9.46 -6.04 -10.90
CA ASP A 17 8.89 -4.92 -10.14
C ASP A 17 8.86 -3.64 -10.97
N ALA A 18 9.94 -3.35 -11.71
CA ALA A 18 10.00 -2.17 -12.57
C ALA A 18 8.90 -2.21 -13.64
N TRP A 19 8.66 -3.39 -14.23
CA TRP A 19 7.57 -3.57 -15.19
C TRP A 19 6.18 -3.39 -14.55
N LEU A 20 5.92 -4.01 -13.39
CA LEU A 20 4.65 -3.84 -12.68
C LEU A 20 4.40 -2.36 -12.31
N ILE A 21 5.43 -1.67 -11.85
CA ILE A 21 5.35 -0.24 -11.53
C ILE A 21 5.06 0.59 -12.79
N SER A 22 5.69 0.26 -13.93
CA SER A 22 5.41 0.98 -15.19
C SER A 22 3.98 0.78 -15.69
N GLU A 23 3.34 -0.35 -15.37
CA GLU A 23 1.94 -0.63 -15.67
C GLU A 23 0.96 0.02 -14.66
N GLY A 24 1.47 0.73 -13.65
CA GLY A 24 0.68 1.44 -12.65
C GLY A 24 0.31 0.62 -11.42
N TYR A 25 0.92 -0.54 -11.22
CA TYR A 25 0.73 -1.33 -10.00
C TYR A 25 1.61 -0.83 -8.85
N THR A 26 1.07 -0.85 -7.64
CA THR A 26 1.85 -0.69 -6.40
C THR A 26 2.39 -2.05 -5.96
N VAL A 27 3.73 -2.18 -5.90
CA VAL A 27 4.40 -3.41 -5.45
C VAL A 27 4.80 -3.27 -3.98
N ARG A 28 4.30 -4.15 -3.10
CA ARG A 28 4.74 -4.27 -1.69
C ARG A 28 5.30 -5.67 -1.43
N ARG A 29 6.37 -5.73 -0.63
CA ARG A 29 6.98 -6.98 -0.16
C ARG A 29 6.86 -7.06 1.36
N TYR A 30 6.57 -8.26 1.85
CA TYR A 30 6.53 -8.58 3.27
C TYR A 30 7.39 -9.81 3.50
N TRP A 31 8.29 -9.71 4.47
CA TRP A 31 9.05 -10.86 4.91
C TRP A 31 8.15 -11.84 5.66
N ASN A 32 8.45 -13.14 5.57
CA ASN A 32 7.67 -14.15 6.28
C ASN A 32 7.60 -13.90 7.80
N ASN A 33 8.68 -13.39 8.42
CA ASN A 33 8.67 -13.06 9.84
C ASN A 33 7.77 -11.85 10.16
N GLU A 34 7.59 -10.90 9.23
CA GLU A 34 6.63 -9.80 9.40
C GLU A 34 5.21 -10.33 9.33
N VAL A 35 4.90 -11.19 8.36
CA VAL A 35 3.57 -11.81 8.25
C VAL A 35 3.26 -12.67 9.47
N MET A 36 4.22 -13.46 9.93
CA MET A 36 4.04 -14.36 11.07
C MET A 36 4.06 -13.63 12.43
N GLY A 37 4.80 -12.50 12.53
CA GLY A 37 4.98 -11.75 13.76
C GLY A 37 4.02 -10.57 13.94
N ASN A 38 3.47 -10.05 12.85
CA ASN A 38 2.58 -8.88 12.85
C ASN A 38 1.61 -8.90 11.66
N LEU A 39 0.73 -9.92 11.62
CA LEU A 39 -0.24 -10.05 10.55
C LEU A 39 -1.18 -8.84 10.45
N GLU A 40 -1.62 -8.28 11.58
CA GLU A 40 -2.51 -7.12 11.61
C GLU A 40 -1.89 -5.91 10.90
N GLY A 41 -0.63 -5.57 11.22
CA GLY A 41 0.07 -4.47 10.56
C GLY A 41 0.28 -4.69 9.06
N VAL A 42 0.47 -5.94 8.63
CA VAL A 42 0.53 -6.29 7.20
C VAL A 42 -0.84 -6.07 6.52
N LEU A 43 -1.93 -6.48 7.16
CA LEU A 43 -3.29 -6.28 6.63
C LEU A 43 -3.70 -4.80 6.58
N GLU A 44 -3.37 -4.03 7.62
CA GLU A 44 -3.58 -2.57 7.64
C GLU A 44 -2.85 -1.88 6.49
N ASP A 45 -1.58 -2.23 6.25
CA ASP A 45 -0.78 -1.69 5.17
C ASP A 45 -1.37 -2.05 3.79
N ILE A 46 -1.76 -3.31 3.59
CA ILE A 46 -2.42 -3.75 2.35
C ILE A 46 -3.71 -2.97 2.13
N GLY A 47 -4.56 -2.84 3.15
CA GLY A 47 -5.83 -2.14 3.00
C GLY A 47 -5.66 -0.64 2.76
N ARG A 48 -4.61 -0.01 3.31
CA ARG A 48 -4.24 1.39 3.02
C ARG A 48 -3.82 1.54 1.56
N VAL A 49 -2.91 0.68 1.09
CA VAL A 49 -2.42 0.71 -0.30
C VAL A 49 -3.53 0.42 -1.30
N ALA A 50 -4.44 -0.51 -0.98
CA ALA A 50 -5.58 -0.85 -1.81
C ALA A 50 -6.73 0.19 -1.74
N GLY A 51 -6.61 1.22 -0.90
CA GLY A 51 -7.66 2.24 -0.71
C GLY A 51 -8.94 1.70 -0.05
N VAL A 52 -8.87 0.52 0.58
CA VAL A 52 -9.98 -0.10 1.33
C VAL A 52 -10.14 0.56 2.68
N PHE A 53 -9.03 0.98 3.29
CA PHE A 53 -9.05 1.91 4.41
C PHE A 53 -8.93 3.31 3.83
N ALA A 54 -10.07 4.01 3.79
CA ALA A 54 -10.06 5.44 3.50
C ALA A 54 -9.18 6.12 4.54
N GLU A 55 -8.03 6.63 4.12
CA GLU A 55 -7.32 7.65 4.87
C GLU A 55 -8.35 8.70 5.27
N ILE A 56 -8.44 8.99 6.56
CA ILE A 56 -9.05 10.20 7.07
C ILE A 56 -8.17 11.33 6.54
N SER A 57 -8.26 11.62 5.25
CA SER A 57 -7.59 12.75 4.65
C SER A 57 -8.26 13.96 5.27
N PRO A 58 -7.55 14.83 6.03
CA PRO A 58 -8.07 16.15 6.31
C PRO A 58 -8.07 16.87 4.97
N SER A 59 -9.12 16.64 4.17
CA SER A 59 -9.31 17.36 2.93
C SER A 59 -9.33 18.85 3.31
N PRO A 60 -8.52 19.71 2.68
CA PRO A 60 -8.59 21.15 2.85
C PRO A 60 -9.83 21.64 2.09
N GLN A 61 -11.01 21.18 2.48
CA GLN A 61 -12.26 21.76 2.01
C GLN A 61 -12.61 22.87 2.99
N PRO A 62 -12.55 24.15 2.59
CA PRO A 62 -13.12 25.19 3.41
C PRO A 62 -14.61 24.90 3.58
N LEU A 63 -15.04 24.82 4.84
CA LEU A 63 -16.45 24.83 5.22
C LEU A 63 -17.05 26.13 4.64
N SER A 64 -17.79 26.03 3.53
CA SER A 64 -18.66 27.12 3.10
C SER A 64 -19.66 27.40 4.23
N PRO A 65 -19.67 28.59 4.85
CA PRO A 65 -20.64 28.91 5.88
C PRO A 65 -22.01 29.00 5.23
N GLY A 66 -22.97 28.29 5.80
CA GLY A 66 -24.37 28.34 5.39
C GLY A 66 -24.96 29.75 5.44
N GLY A 67 -25.93 30.00 4.57
CA GLY A 67 -26.73 31.20 4.58
C GLY A 67 -27.94 31.09 3.67
N ARG A 68 -28.93 30.28 4.06
CA ARG A 68 -30.32 30.52 3.63
C ARG A 68 -30.80 31.80 4.29
N GLY A 69 -31.35 32.73 3.52
CA GLY A 69 -32.12 33.84 4.07
C GLY A 69 -32.26 35.04 3.13
N ALA A 70 -33.23 35.00 2.22
CA ALA A 70 -34.19 36.06 1.90
C ALA A 70 -35.13 35.57 0.79
#